data_AF-A0A7S3BU73-F1
#
_entry.id   AF-A0A7S3BU73-F1
#
_cell.length_a   1.000
_cell.length_b   1.000
_cell.length_c   1.000
_cell.angle_alpha   90.00
_cell.angle_beta   90.00
_cell.angle_gamma   90.00
#
_symmetry.space_group_name_H-M   'P 1'
#
loop_
_entity.id
_entity.type
_entity.pdbx_description
1 polymer ?
#
loop_
_entity_poly.entity_id
_entity_poly.type
_entity_poly.pdbx_seq_one_letter_code
_entity_poly.pdbx_strand_id
1 'polypeptide(L)'
;DVTFAGTTTKIRISGNVVSDGNWLVFLPAGNPDCKDAAFTRVRQTSFVRGSTVTVKLGTGLYKACLSQRSFPALDSHFDFLSATYLIVLEAPPPSSPRLFPPPPPLPASPPPLPLPPFPLAPPPSTPPPSPLTPLPFSPVRLASISIDLGAGWTFISLNLELDDMRLNSVFKQLTLAGGDQIKSQTLFSEYYEGFGFFGGLFALTTDDMYVMKLSASATLTLIGSPTTLPKMIVLNRGWTFLPCPYQISVPLASGAPTFTYASGDQFKSQYLFAEFYTGFGWFGGLMSLEPGLGYKLRAAGGPATFQSQQLLL
;
A
#
# COMPACT_ATOMS: atom_id res chain seq x y z
N ASP A 1 -1.42 1.92 31.68
CA ASP A 1 -2.52 2.38 30.82
C ASP A 1 -2.62 1.56 29.55
N VAL A 2 -3.84 1.35 29.06
CA VAL A 2 -4.11 0.71 27.77
C VAL A 2 -4.52 1.83 26.82
N THR A 3 -3.94 1.88 25.62
CA THR A 3 -4.26 2.89 24.60
C THR A 3 -4.75 2.23 23.32
N PHE A 4 -5.52 2.95 22.50
CA PHE A 4 -6.04 2.41 21.24
C PHE A 4 -5.18 2.87 20.07
N ALA A 5 -4.87 1.93 19.17
CA ALA A 5 -3.94 2.15 18.07
C ALA A 5 -4.40 3.24 17.10
N GLY A 6 -3.44 3.96 16.52
CA GLY A 6 -3.69 4.96 15.48
C GLY A 6 -4.30 6.28 15.98
N THR A 7 -4.68 6.37 17.26
CA THR A 7 -5.19 7.60 17.87
C THR A 7 -4.06 8.35 18.57
N THR A 8 -4.03 9.67 18.45
CA THR A 8 -3.10 10.49 19.25
C THR A 8 -3.60 10.51 20.69
N THR A 9 -2.93 9.78 21.58
CA THR A 9 -3.35 9.64 22.97
C THR A 9 -2.40 10.36 23.91
N LYS A 10 -2.97 11.11 24.87
CA LYS A 10 -2.23 11.67 25.99
C LYS A 10 -2.07 10.61 27.05
N ILE A 11 -0.84 10.16 27.27
CA ILE A 11 -0.50 9.22 28.33
C ILE A 11 -0.10 10.05 29.56
N ARG A 12 -0.75 9.77 30.69
CA ARG A 12 -0.40 10.37 31.97
C ARG A 12 0.63 9.49 32.66
N ILE A 13 1.74 10.09 33.08
CA ILE A 13 2.79 9.36 33.78
C ILE A 13 2.53 9.54 35.28
N SER A 14 2.38 8.44 36.00
CA SER A 14 2.21 8.43 37.47
C SER A 14 3.49 7.93 38.14
N GLY A 15 4.05 8.74 39.05
CA GLY A 15 5.25 8.43 39.82
C GLY A 15 6.37 9.47 39.67
N ASN A 16 7.32 9.48 40.61
CA ASN A 16 8.44 10.43 40.68
C ASN A 16 9.56 10.18 39.63
N VAL A 17 9.31 9.35 38.62
CA VAL A 17 10.33 8.84 37.69
C VAL A 17 10.58 9.81 36.53
N VAL A 18 9.65 10.74 36.25
CA VAL A 18 9.73 11.65 35.10
C VAL A 18 9.37 13.07 35.50
N SER A 19 10.27 14.02 35.24
CA SER A 19 10.08 15.45 35.46
C SER A 19 9.79 16.17 34.15
N ASP A 20 9.16 17.34 34.23
CA ASP A 20 8.97 18.23 33.08
C ASP A 20 10.33 18.60 32.48
N GLY A 21 10.45 18.49 31.15
CA GLY A 21 11.72 18.67 30.44
C GLY A 21 12.44 17.38 30.05
N ASN A 22 12.00 16.22 30.54
CA ASN A 22 12.55 14.92 30.14
C ASN A 22 11.97 14.42 28.81
N TRP A 23 12.73 13.54 28.16
CA TRP A 23 12.33 12.85 26.93
C TRP A 23 11.90 11.42 27.27
N LEU A 24 10.65 11.06 26.96
CA LEU A 24 10.11 9.72 27.13
C LEU A 24 9.69 9.13 25.78
N VAL A 25 10.40 8.10 25.34
CA VAL A 25 10.22 7.46 24.04
C VAL A 25 9.68 6.05 24.23
N PHE A 26 8.67 5.68 23.42
CA PHE A 26 8.10 4.33 23.43
C PHE A 26 8.56 3.57 22.19
N LEU A 27 9.23 2.45 22.41
CA LEU A 27 9.75 1.56 21.36
C LEU A 27 9.06 0.20 21.44
N PRO A 28 8.94 -0.58 20.35
CA PRO A 28 8.44 -1.95 20.41
C PRO A 28 9.21 -2.77 21.46
N ALA A 29 8.47 -3.52 22.28
CA ALA A 29 9.06 -4.36 23.31
C ALA A 29 9.81 -5.56 22.69
N GLY A 30 10.96 -5.91 23.27
CA GLY A 30 11.84 -6.97 22.78
C GLY A 30 13.06 -7.11 23.68
N ASN A 31 14.13 -6.38 23.38
CA ASN A 31 15.33 -6.26 24.23
C ASN A 31 15.25 -5.05 25.19
N PRO A 32 16.05 -5.01 26.28
CA PRO A 32 16.09 -3.86 27.17
C PRO A 32 16.86 -2.65 26.60
N ASP A 33 17.45 -2.73 25.41
CA ASP A 33 18.26 -1.63 24.86
C ASP A 33 17.40 -0.50 24.28
N CYS A 34 17.79 0.75 24.49
CA CYS A 34 17.11 1.91 23.90
C CYS A 34 17.61 2.26 22.49
N LYS A 35 18.00 1.26 21.70
CA LYS A 35 18.41 1.42 20.30
C LYS A 35 17.28 2.08 19.48
N ASP A 36 17.63 3.07 18.68
CA ASP A 36 16.73 3.92 17.89
C ASP A 36 15.85 4.90 18.69
N ALA A 37 16.09 5.08 20.00
CA ALA A 37 15.36 6.05 20.82
C ALA A 37 15.62 7.51 20.39
N ALA A 38 16.85 7.83 19.99
CA ALA A 38 17.22 9.18 19.55
C ALA A 38 16.54 9.58 18.22
N PHE A 39 16.31 8.60 17.34
CA PHE A 39 15.58 8.81 16.09
C PHE A 39 14.06 8.88 16.33
N THR A 40 13.54 7.98 17.17
CA THR A 40 12.10 7.89 17.46
C THR A 40 11.58 9.14 18.17
N ARG A 41 12.39 9.83 18.99
CA ARG A 41 12.02 11.11 19.63
C ARG A 41 11.62 12.20 18.64
N VAL A 42 12.05 12.12 17.38
CA VAL A 42 11.74 13.10 16.33
C VAL A 42 10.40 12.78 15.67
N ARG A 43 10.04 11.49 15.63
CA ARG A 43 8.75 11.02 15.06
C ARG A 43 7.61 11.04 16.06
N GLN A 44 7.90 10.84 17.34
CA GLN A 44 6.95 10.92 18.44
C GLN A 44 7.07 12.28 19.14
N THR A 45 5.96 12.87 19.61
CA THR A 45 5.98 14.03 20.50
C THR A 45 6.35 13.62 21.93
N SER A 46 7.56 13.07 22.09
CA SER A 46 8.12 12.40 23.27
C SER A 46 8.62 13.35 24.37
N PHE A 47 8.33 14.65 24.26
CA PHE A 47 8.74 15.64 25.24
C PHE A 47 7.68 15.79 26.33
N VAL A 48 8.06 15.60 27.60
CA VAL A 48 7.12 15.61 28.72
C VAL A 48 6.78 17.04 29.12
N ARG A 49 5.49 17.37 29.09
CA ARG A 49 4.93 18.65 29.58
C ARG A 49 3.81 18.38 30.58
N GLY A 50 3.92 18.92 31.79
CA GLY A 50 2.92 18.78 32.84
C GLY A 50 2.64 17.31 33.22
N SER A 51 3.69 16.47 33.29
CA SER A 51 3.58 15.02 33.57
C SER A 51 2.75 14.20 32.56
N THR A 52 2.53 14.74 31.36
CA THR A 52 1.86 14.04 30.26
C THR A 52 2.74 14.00 29.02
N VAL A 53 2.64 12.90 28.27
CA VAL A 53 3.29 12.74 26.96
C VAL A 53 2.22 12.38 25.95
N THR A 54 2.26 13.02 24.78
CA THR A 54 1.31 12.74 23.70
C THR A 54 2.00 11.85 22.69
N VAL A 55 1.44 10.69 22.39
CA VAL A 55 2.04 9.74 21.45
C VAL A 55 1.00 9.16 20.51
N LYS A 56 1.44 8.79 19.31
CA LYS A 56 0.66 8.03 18.34
C LYS A 56 1.38 6.71 18.12
N LEU A 57 0.78 5.61 18.58
CA LEU A 57 1.37 4.28 18.54
C LEU A 57 0.46 3.34 17.75
N GLY A 58 1.08 2.33 17.13
CA GLY A 58 0.35 1.22 16.50
C GLY A 58 -0.05 0.18 17.54
N THR A 59 -0.79 -0.85 17.13
CA THR A 59 -1.09 -1.99 18.00
C THR A 59 0.18 -2.73 18.38
N GLY A 60 0.31 -3.12 19.65
CA GLY A 60 1.46 -3.88 20.12
C GLY A 60 1.90 -3.55 21.55
N LEU A 61 2.96 -4.23 21.99
CA LEU A 61 3.60 -4.02 23.28
C LEU A 61 4.80 -3.09 23.11
N TYR A 62 4.91 -2.08 23.98
CA TYR A 62 5.97 -1.09 23.95
C TYR A 62 6.74 -1.04 25.28
N LYS A 63 8.06 -0.87 25.18
CA LYS A 63 8.97 -0.51 26.27
C LYS A 63 9.17 1.00 26.32
N ALA A 64 9.53 1.52 27.49
CA ALA A 64 9.78 2.94 27.70
C ALA A 64 11.28 3.23 27.92
N CYS A 65 11.77 4.27 27.26
CA CYS A 65 13.15 4.76 27.34
C CYS A 65 13.15 6.23 27.74
N LEU A 66 13.89 6.59 28.80
CA LEU A 66 13.92 7.91 29.40
C LEU A 66 15.27 8.59 29.18
N SER A 67 15.26 9.86 28.84
CA SER A 67 16.45 10.73 28.90
C SER A 67 16.14 12.01 29.67
N GLN A 68 17.04 12.38 30.58
CA GLN A 68 16.99 13.64 31.33
C GLN A 68 17.81 14.76 30.67
N ARG A 69 18.49 14.47 29.56
CA ARG A 69 19.27 15.46 28.82
C ARG A 69 18.36 16.41 28.06
N SER A 70 18.75 17.67 27.96
CA SER A 70 18.07 18.69 27.15
C SER A 70 18.05 18.33 25.66
N PHE A 71 19.09 17.64 25.16
CA PHE A 71 19.15 17.18 23.77
C PHE A 71 19.82 15.79 23.63
N PRO A 72 19.07 14.68 23.79
CA PRO A 72 19.63 13.35 23.63
C PRO A 72 19.75 12.96 22.15
N ALA A 73 20.94 13.19 21.59
CA ALA A 73 21.24 12.89 20.19
C ALA A 73 21.70 11.45 19.92
N LEU A 74 22.07 10.69 20.96
CA LEU A 74 22.55 9.31 20.87
C LEU A 74 21.60 8.40 21.63
N ASP A 75 21.45 7.15 21.18
CA ASP A 75 20.62 6.15 21.85
C ASP A 75 21.13 5.81 23.26
N SER A 76 22.45 5.92 23.48
CA SER A 76 23.09 5.77 24.79
C SER A 76 22.73 6.88 25.78
N HIS A 77 22.05 7.94 25.34
CA HIS A 77 21.52 8.96 26.25
C HIS A 77 20.18 8.58 26.86
N PHE A 78 19.61 7.43 26.49
CA PHE A 78 18.34 6.93 26.98
C PHE A 78 18.52 5.68 27.85
N ASP A 79 17.93 5.72 29.02
CA ASP A 79 17.90 4.61 29.98
C ASP A 79 16.57 3.86 29.88
N PHE A 80 16.63 2.52 29.90
CA PHE A 80 15.45 1.68 29.85
C PHE A 80 14.72 1.62 31.20
N LEU A 81 13.41 1.83 31.17
CA LEU A 81 12.55 1.72 32.36
C LEU A 81 12.01 0.29 32.49
N SER A 82 12.69 -0.51 33.33
CA SER A 82 12.41 -1.94 33.50
C SER A 82 11.03 -2.30 34.04
N ALA A 83 10.33 -1.35 34.65
CA ALA A 83 9.01 -1.54 35.28
C ALA A 83 7.85 -0.89 34.51
N THR A 84 8.05 -0.45 33.27
CA THR A 84 7.02 0.28 32.51
C THR A 84 6.80 -0.31 31.12
N TYR A 85 5.65 -0.96 30.94
CA TYR A 85 5.21 -1.47 29.64
C TYR A 85 3.87 -0.83 29.27
N LEU A 86 3.71 -0.53 27.99
CA LEU A 86 2.50 0.03 27.42
C LEU A 86 1.92 -0.95 26.40
N ILE A 87 0.65 -1.31 26.59
CA ILE A 87 -0.08 -2.17 25.66
C ILE A 87 -1.02 -1.29 24.85
N VAL A 88 -0.91 -1.38 23.53
CA VAL A 88 -1.77 -0.69 22.58
C VAL A 88 -2.65 -1.72 21.88
N LEU A 89 -3.96 -1.59 22.08
CA LEU A 89 -4.95 -2.50 21.52
C LEU A 89 -5.66 -1.87 20.34
N GLU A 90 -6.31 -2.69 19.54
CA GLU A 90 -7.15 -2.22 18.44
C GLU A 90 -8.45 -1.60 18.99
N ALA A 91 -8.92 -0.51 18.37
CA ALA A 91 -10.17 0.11 18.77
C ALA A 91 -11.35 -0.81 18.39
N PRO A 92 -12.35 -1.01 19.28
CA PRO A 92 -13.51 -1.81 18.93
C PRO A 92 -14.27 -1.19 17.74
N PRO A 93 -14.75 -2.00 16.79
CA PRO A 93 -15.45 -1.50 15.61
C PRO A 93 -16.74 -0.76 16.01
N PRO A 94 -17.14 0.30 15.29
CA PRO A 94 -18.41 0.96 15.53
C PRO A 94 -19.56 -0.02 15.27
N SER A 95 -20.48 -0.14 16.24
CA SER A 95 -21.63 -1.03 16.18
C SER A 95 -22.53 -0.68 14.98
N SER A 96 -22.77 -1.69 14.12
CA SER A 96 -23.56 -1.53 12.90
C SER A 96 -25.06 -1.29 13.21
N PRO A 97 -25.79 -0.47 12.44
CA PRO A 97 -27.23 -0.32 12.59
C PRO A 97 -28.00 -1.57 12.09
N ARG A 98 -29.07 -1.97 12.80
CA ARG A 98 -29.93 -3.11 12.44
C ARG A 98 -30.61 -2.91 11.08
N LEU A 99 -30.53 -3.93 10.23
CA LEU A 99 -31.28 -4.04 8.97
C LEU A 99 -32.75 -4.44 9.25
N PHE A 100 -33.70 -3.73 8.63
CA PHE A 100 -35.13 -4.09 8.64
C PHE A 100 -35.41 -5.32 7.77
N PRO A 101 -36.37 -6.18 8.14
CA PRO A 101 -36.72 -7.36 7.34
C PRO A 101 -37.52 -6.99 6.07
N PRO A 102 -37.38 -7.77 4.98
CA PRO A 102 -38.07 -7.51 3.72
C PRO A 102 -39.56 -7.89 3.77
N PRO A 103 -40.42 -7.25 2.93
CA PRO A 103 -41.85 -7.51 2.91
C PRO A 103 -42.20 -8.83 2.17
N PRO A 104 -43.38 -9.42 2.46
CA PRO A 104 -43.79 -10.71 1.91
C PRO A 104 -44.27 -10.63 0.44
N PRO A 105 -44.20 -11.73 -0.33
CA PRO A 105 -44.60 -11.75 -1.74
C PRO A 105 -46.13 -11.85 -1.93
N LEU A 106 -46.64 -11.25 -3.00
CA LEU A 106 -48.05 -11.30 -3.41
C LEU A 106 -48.44 -12.64 -4.07
N PRO A 107 -49.73 -13.03 -4.02
CA PRO A 107 -50.22 -14.32 -4.52
C PRO A 107 -50.44 -14.35 -6.05
N ALA A 108 -50.28 -15.55 -6.63
CA ALA A 108 -50.39 -15.82 -8.07
C ALA A 108 -51.86 -15.87 -8.56
N SER A 109 -52.08 -15.38 -9.78
CA SER A 109 -53.38 -15.35 -10.47
C SER A 109 -53.74 -16.69 -11.14
N PRO A 110 -55.04 -17.01 -11.32
CA PRO A 110 -55.50 -18.29 -11.88
C PRO A 110 -55.39 -18.36 -13.42
N PRO A 111 -55.41 -19.58 -14.01
CA PRO A 111 -55.22 -19.76 -15.44
C PRO A 111 -56.50 -19.48 -16.25
N PRO A 112 -56.40 -18.99 -17.49
CA PRO A 112 -57.55 -18.80 -18.36
C PRO A 112 -57.93 -20.07 -19.14
N LEU A 113 -59.21 -20.14 -19.52
CA LEU A 113 -59.86 -21.20 -20.32
C LEU A 113 -59.37 -21.26 -21.78
N PRO A 114 -59.49 -22.42 -22.47
CA PRO A 114 -58.99 -22.59 -23.83
C PRO A 114 -59.93 -21.98 -24.88
N LEU A 115 -59.34 -21.26 -25.84
CA LEU A 115 -59.98 -20.70 -27.04
C LEU A 115 -59.91 -21.68 -28.23
N PRO A 116 -60.83 -21.58 -29.22
CA PRO A 116 -60.90 -22.46 -30.39
C PRO A 116 -59.77 -22.21 -31.41
N PRO A 117 -59.52 -23.14 -32.35
CA PRO A 117 -58.35 -23.09 -33.21
C PRO A 117 -58.49 -22.02 -34.31
N PHE A 118 -57.59 -21.02 -34.27
CA PHE A 118 -57.40 -20.07 -35.37
C PHE A 118 -56.58 -20.71 -36.51
N PRO A 119 -56.80 -20.29 -37.77
CA PRO A 119 -56.01 -20.72 -38.92
C PRO A 119 -54.53 -20.32 -38.79
N LEU A 120 -53.66 -21.17 -39.32
CA LEU A 120 -52.20 -21.05 -39.26
C LEU A 120 -51.71 -19.67 -39.74
N ALA A 121 -51.15 -18.91 -38.82
CA ALA A 121 -50.44 -17.67 -39.11
C ALA A 121 -49.06 -17.97 -39.77
N PRO A 122 -48.56 -17.08 -40.64
CA PRO A 122 -47.21 -17.19 -41.20
C PRO A 122 -46.15 -17.11 -40.09
N PRO A 123 -44.91 -17.62 -40.35
CA PRO A 123 -43.88 -17.67 -39.32
C PRO A 123 -43.56 -16.28 -38.76
N PRO A 124 -43.37 -16.13 -37.44
CA PRO A 124 -43.10 -14.83 -36.84
C PRO A 124 -41.73 -14.32 -37.29
N SER A 125 -41.73 -13.11 -37.85
CA SER A 125 -40.53 -12.28 -37.96
C SER A 125 -39.92 -12.15 -36.56
N THR A 126 -38.60 -12.37 -36.45
CA THR A 126 -37.84 -12.28 -35.20
C THR A 126 -38.18 -11.00 -34.45
N PRO A 127 -38.49 -11.05 -33.14
CA PRO A 127 -38.73 -9.84 -32.37
C PRO A 127 -37.45 -8.98 -32.34
N PRO A 128 -37.57 -7.65 -32.39
CA PRO A 128 -36.43 -6.77 -32.20
C PRO A 128 -35.80 -7.06 -30.82
N PRO A 129 -34.47 -7.01 -30.68
CA PRO A 129 -33.83 -7.23 -29.39
C PRO A 129 -34.37 -6.20 -28.39
N SER A 130 -34.78 -6.68 -27.22
CA SER A 130 -35.20 -5.84 -26.09
C SER A 130 -34.15 -4.74 -25.84
N PRO A 131 -34.55 -3.50 -25.52
CA PRO A 131 -33.59 -2.47 -25.14
C PRO A 131 -32.80 -2.99 -23.94
N LEU A 132 -31.50 -3.15 -24.13
CA LEU A 132 -30.57 -3.54 -23.08
C LEU A 132 -30.76 -2.56 -21.92
N THR A 133 -31.26 -3.06 -20.80
CA THR A 133 -31.35 -2.28 -19.56
C THR A 133 -29.95 -1.77 -19.26
N PRO A 134 -29.72 -0.43 -19.18
CA PRO A 134 -28.40 0.07 -18.86
C PRO A 134 -28.00 -0.49 -17.50
N LEU A 135 -26.89 -1.23 -17.48
CA LEU A 135 -26.28 -1.69 -16.24
C LEU A 135 -26.10 -0.48 -15.32
N PRO A 136 -26.43 -0.58 -14.01
CA PRO A 136 -26.19 0.51 -13.09
C PRO A 136 -24.71 0.86 -13.13
N PHE A 137 -24.38 2.11 -13.45
CA PHE A 137 -23.02 2.64 -13.37
C PHE A 137 -22.53 2.42 -11.94
N SER A 138 -21.61 1.47 -11.76
CA SER A 138 -20.89 1.35 -10.50
C SER A 138 -20.05 2.62 -10.34
N PRO A 139 -20.13 3.33 -9.21
CA PRO A 139 -19.33 4.53 -9.01
C PRO A 139 -17.85 4.15 -9.12
N VAL A 140 -17.13 4.79 -10.05
CA VAL A 140 -15.68 4.61 -10.21
C VAL A 140 -15.02 5.03 -8.90
N ARG A 141 -14.45 4.05 -8.18
CA ARG A 141 -13.74 4.33 -6.93
C ARG A 141 -12.32 4.76 -7.26
N LEU A 142 -12.10 6.08 -7.31
CA LEU A 142 -10.76 6.63 -7.48
C LEU A 142 -9.95 6.51 -6.19
N ALA A 143 -8.64 6.34 -6.34
CA ALA A 143 -7.66 6.40 -5.28
C ALA A 143 -6.55 7.39 -5.64
N SER A 144 -5.74 7.77 -4.66
CA SER A 144 -4.61 8.68 -4.85
C SER A 144 -3.32 8.03 -4.37
N ILE A 145 -2.22 8.28 -5.09
CA ILE A 145 -0.88 7.90 -4.67
C ILE A 145 0.06 9.10 -4.72
N SER A 146 0.96 9.18 -3.75
CA SER A 146 2.06 10.14 -3.70
C SER A 146 3.37 9.35 -3.75
N ILE A 147 4.21 9.62 -4.74
CA ILE A 147 5.49 8.94 -4.95
C ILE A 147 6.61 9.96 -4.83
N ASP A 148 7.51 9.75 -3.88
CA ASP A 148 8.70 10.58 -3.72
C ASP A 148 9.78 10.14 -4.71
N LEU A 149 10.18 11.06 -5.58
CA LEU A 149 11.22 10.87 -6.60
C LEU A 149 12.48 11.60 -6.13
N GLY A 150 13.52 10.85 -5.80
CA GLY A 150 14.81 11.43 -5.42
C GLY A 150 15.55 12.01 -6.62
N ALA A 151 16.49 12.92 -6.36
CA ALA A 151 17.54 13.23 -7.34
C ALA A 151 18.42 11.98 -7.55
N GLY A 152 18.75 11.70 -8.81
CA GLY A 152 19.34 10.43 -9.22
C GLY A 152 18.27 9.38 -9.54
N TRP A 153 18.65 8.10 -9.48
CA TRP A 153 17.77 6.99 -9.83
C TRP A 153 16.78 6.69 -8.68
N THR A 154 15.52 6.45 -9.02
CA THR A 154 14.46 6.02 -8.11
C THR A 154 13.69 4.85 -8.72
N PHE A 155 13.40 3.81 -7.93
CA PHE A 155 12.60 2.66 -8.37
C PHE A 155 11.13 2.91 -8.06
N ILE A 156 10.29 2.99 -9.09
CA ILE A 156 8.87 3.30 -8.95
C ILE A 156 7.97 2.29 -9.66
N SER A 157 6.72 2.22 -9.25
CA SER A 157 5.67 1.55 -10.01
C SER A 157 4.34 2.25 -9.78
N LEU A 158 3.41 2.11 -10.73
CA LEU A 158 2.07 2.63 -10.61
C LEU A 158 1.11 1.51 -10.22
N ASN A 159 0.21 1.82 -9.30
CA ASN A 159 -0.89 0.96 -8.89
C ASN A 159 -2.26 1.57 -9.26
N LEU A 160 -2.27 2.66 -10.03
CA LEU A 160 -3.46 3.37 -10.50
C LEU A 160 -3.42 3.48 -12.03
N GLU A 161 -4.54 3.15 -12.65
CA GLU A 161 -4.82 3.44 -14.05
C GLU A 161 -5.34 4.87 -14.17
N LEU A 162 -4.69 5.68 -15.00
CA LEU A 162 -5.06 7.08 -15.28
C LEU A 162 -5.79 7.18 -16.63
N ASP A 163 -6.47 8.29 -16.87
CA ASP A 163 -7.13 8.55 -18.17
C ASP A 163 -6.13 8.61 -19.34
N ASP A 164 -4.90 9.08 -19.08
CA ASP A 164 -3.81 9.09 -20.05
C ASP A 164 -2.49 8.66 -19.39
N MET A 165 -2.06 7.45 -19.76
CA MET A 165 -0.84 6.81 -19.25
C MET A 165 0.43 7.22 -20.01
N ARG A 166 0.35 8.11 -21.02
CA ARG A 166 1.55 8.60 -21.73
C ARG A 166 2.49 9.34 -20.79
N LEU A 167 3.80 9.18 -20.96
CA LEU A 167 4.80 9.78 -20.06
C LEU A 167 4.59 11.29 -19.89
N ASN A 168 4.37 12.00 -21.01
CA ASN A 168 4.17 13.45 -21.02
C ASN A 168 2.89 13.89 -20.29
N SER A 169 1.91 13.00 -20.16
CA SER A 169 0.66 13.25 -19.44
C SER A 169 0.80 12.94 -17.95
N VAL A 170 1.44 11.81 -17.62
CA VAL A 170 1.67 11.36 -16.23
C VAL A 170 2.57 12.34 -15.48
N PHE A 171 3.68 12.75 -16.10
CA PHE A 171 4.71 13.57 -15.44
C PHE A 171 4.54 15.08 -15.65
N LYS A 172 3.42 15.54 -16.23
CA LYS A 172 3.18 16.95 -16.57
C LYS A 172 3.29 17.93 -15.39
N GLN A 173 3.06 17.44 -14.17
CA GLN A 173 3.13 18.24 -12.94
C GLN A 173 4.55 18.42 -12.40
N LEU A 174 5.51 17.64 -12.91
CA LEU A 174 6.90 17.71 -12.48
C LEU A 174 7.63 18.78 -13.26
N THR A 175 8.55 19.48 -12.59
CA THR A 175 9.55 20.31 -13.26
C THR A 175 10.74 19.42 -13.63
N LEU A 176 10.80 19.02 -14.89
CA LEU A 176 11.85 18.14 -15.42
C LEU A 176 12.94 18.97 -16.11
N ALA A 177 14.17 18.47 -16.08
CA ALA A 177 15.30 19.05 -16.81
C ALA A 177 15.71 18.17 -18.00
N GLY A 178 16.36 18.78 -18.99
CA GLY A 178 16.95 18.03 -20.10
C GLY A 178 17.89 16.92 -19.60
N GLY A 179 17.70 15.69 -20.11
CA GLY A 179 18.49 14.53 -19.71
C GLY A 179 17.92 13.73 -18.53
N ASP A 180 16.78 14.12 -17.96
CA ASP A 180 16.02 13.24 -17.06
C ASP A 180 15.55 12.00 -17.83
N GLN A 181 15.57 10.83 -17.19
CA GLN A 181 15.34 9.55 -17.88
C GLN A 181 14.31 8.68 -17.16
N ILE A 182 13.64 7.82 -17.92
CA ILE A 182 12.82 6.75 -17.36
C ILE A 182 13.04 5.46 -18.16
N LYS A 183 13.09 4.33 -17.44
CA LYS A 183 13.37 3.00 -17.99
C LYS A 183 12.36 1.99 -17.47
N SER A 184 11.82 1.15 -18.35
CA SER A 184 11.23 -0.12 -17.97
C SER A 184 12.31 -1.22 -17.99
N GLN A 185 11.92 -2.49 -17.89
CA GLN A 185 12.86 -3.59 -18.03
C GLN A 185 13.50 -3.67 -19.45
N THR A 186 12.78 -3.23 -20.48
CA THR A 186 13.16 -3.42 -21.90
C THR A 186 13.24 -2.12 -22.71
N LEU A 187 12.62 -1.03 -22.24
CA LEU A 187 12.51 0.23 -22.96
C LEU A 187 13.01 1.39 -22.10
N PHE A 188 13.34 2.51 -22.75
CA PHE A 188 13.69 3.75 -22.07
C PHE A 188 13.23 4.96 -22.87
N SER A 189 13.14 6.09 -22.18
CA SER A 189 12.96 7.42 -22.75
C SER A 189 13.73 8.48 -21.96
N GLU A 190 14.07 9.55 -22.65
CA GLU A 190 14.77 10.71 -22.10
C GLU A 190 13.92 11.96 -22.32
N TYR A 191 13.92 12.86 -21.35
CA TYR A 191 13.22 14.14 -21.40
C TYR A 191 14.09 15.18 -22.12
N TYR A 192 13.49 15.82 -23.12
CA TYR A 192 14.05 16.95 -23.84
C TYR A 192 13.28 18.21 -23.46
N GLU A 193 13.99 19.20 -22.93
CA GLU A 193 13.41 20.45 -22.44
C GLU A 193 12.59 21.14 -23.54
N GLY A 194 11.35 21.52 -23.21
CA GLY A 194 10.42 22.14 -24.15
C GLY A 194 9.71 21.19 -25.12
N PHE A 195 10.11 19.91 -25.20
CA PHE A 195 9.51 18.92 -26.12
C PHE A 195 8.85 17.72 -25.41
N GLY A 196 9.37 17.29 -24.25
CA GLY A 196 8.87 16.13 -23.51
C GLY A 196 9.77 14.90 -23.61
N PHE A 197 9.25 13.74 -23.20
CA PHE A 197 9.93 12.46 -23.29
C PHE A 197 9.98 11.91 -24.72
N PHE A 198 11.15 11.44 -25.14
CA PHE A 198 11.39 10.74 -26.40
C PHE A 198 12.17 9.44 -26.16
N GLY A 199 11.77 8.38 -26.85
CA GLY A 199 12.40 7.06 -26.76
C GLY A 199 11.43 5.94 -27.09
N GLY A 200 11.81 4.72 -26.72
CA GLY A 200 10.98 3.53 -26.94
C GLY A 200 9.85 3.39 -25.91
N LEU A 201 9.99 4.00 -24.73
CA LEU A 201 8.96 3.98 -23.69
C LEU A 201 8.05 5.20 -23.83
N PHE A 202 6.82 5.04 -24.29
CA PHE A 202 5.92 6.18 -24.55
C PHE A 202 4.79 6.33 -23.51
N ALA A 203 4.48 5.26 -22.78
CA ALA A 203 3.45 5.23 -21.75
C ALA A 203 3.86 4.32 -20.59
N LEU A 204 3.28 4.57 -19.42
CA LEU A 204 3.35 3.69 -18.27
C LEU A 204 2.21 2.69 -18.29
N THR A 205 2.32 1.69 -17.43
CA THR A 205 1.32 0.66 -17.16
C THR A 205 1.31 0.39 -15.66
N THR A 206 0.26 -0.24 -15.16
CA THR A 206 0.24 -0.75 -13.79
C THR A 206 0.88 -2.14 -13.65
N ASP A 207 1.41 -2.69 -14.75
CA ASP A 207 1.99 -4.04 -14.84
C ASP A 207 3.52 -4.02 -14.75
N ASP A 208 4.12 -2.86 -15.00
CA ASP A 208 5.57 -2.69 -15.04
C ASP A 208 6.10 -1.90 -13.84
N MET A 209 7.38 -2.13 -13.58
CA MET A 209 8.20 -1.29 -12.71
C MET A 209 9.16 -0.45 -13.56
N TYR A 210 9.38 0.78 -13.10
CA TYR A 210 10.18 1.77 -13.77
C TYR A 210 11.33 2.25 -12.90
N VAL A 211 12.44 2.59 -13.54
CA VAL A 211 13.56 3.30 -12.90
C VAL A 211 13.59 4.69 -13.50
N MET A 212 13.31 5.72 -12.70
CA MET A 212 13.34 7.11 -13.13
C MET A 212 14.61 7.79 -12.61
N LYS A 213 15.31 8.54 -13.45
CA LYS A 213 16.45 9.38 -13.06
C LYS A 213 16.02 10.84 -13.17
N LEU A 214 16.05 11.56 -12.06
CA LEU A 214 15.83 12.99 -12.05
C LEU A 214 17.09 13.77 -11.69
N SER A 215 17.25 14.95 -12.26
CA SER A 215 18.25 15.95 -11.89
C SER A 215 17.97 16.59 -10.53
N ALA A 216 16.69 16.80 -10.19
CA ALA A 216 16.23 17.32 -8.91
C ALA A 216 15.13 16.42 -8.33
N SER A 217 15.05 16.32 -7.00
CA SER A 217 13.99 15.58 -6.35
C SER A 217 12.63 16.24 -6.55
N ALA A 218 11.58 15.44 -6.68
CA ALA A 218 10.21 15.89 -6.80
C ALA A 218 9.24 14.89 -6.14
N THR A 219 8.00 15.30 -5.94
CA THR A 219 6.93 14.40 -5.50
C THR A 219 5.87 14.33 -6.60
N LEU A 220 5.54 13.11 -7.02
CA LEU A 220 4.52 12.84 -8.03
C LEU A 220 3.23 12.40 -7.35
N THR A 221 2.15 13.16 -7.55
CA THR A 221 0.83 12.85 -6.99
C THR A 221 -0.16 12.49 -8.10
N LEU A 222 -0.68 11.27 -8.08
CA LEU A 222 -1.59 10.77 -9.11
C LEU A 222 -2.94 10.39 -8.50
N ILE A 223 -4.01 10.58 -9.26
CA ILE A 223 -5.37 10.13 -8.92
C ILE A 223 -5.88 9.31 -10.10
N GLY A 224 -6.37 8.12 -9.82
CA GLY A 224 -6.82 7.18 -10.84
C GLY A 224 -7.58 6.00 -10.27
N SER A 225 -7.94 5.06 -11.14
CA SER A 225 -8.63 3.84 -10.75
C SER A 225 -7.62 2.81 -10.26
N PRO A 226 -7.79 2.18 -9.08
CA PRO A 226 -6.91 1.11 -8.61
C PRO A 226 -6.76 0.00 -9.64
N THR A 227 -5.53 -0.49 -9.82
CA THR A 227 -5.30 -1.68 -10.64
C THR A 227 -6.04 -2.89 -10.05
N THR A 228 -6.52 -3.78 -10.92
CA THR A 228 -7.32 -4.92 -10.51
C THR A 228 -6.44 -6.07 -10.02
N LEU A 229 -6.87 -6.75 -8.96
CA LEU A 229 -6.27 -7.98 -8.44
C LEU A 229 -7.32 -9.11 -8.40
N PRO A 230 -6.92 -10.39 -8.55
CA PRO A 230 -5.54 -10.87 -8.74
C PRO A 230 -4.95 -10.47 -10.09
N LYS A 231 -3.63 -10.30 -10.14
CA LYS A 231 -2.88 -9.90 -11.34
C LYS A 231 -1.86 -10.97 -11.69
N MET A 232 -2.01 -11.57 -12.87
CA MET A 232 -1.04 -12.53 -13.41
C MET A 232 0.16 -11.79 -13.99
N ILE A 233 1.35 -12.35 -13.77
CA ILE A 233 2.62 -11.86 -14.29
C ILE A 233 3.47 -13.05 -14.78
N VAL A 234 4.49 -12.75 -15.58
CA VAL A 234 5.48 -13.75 -15.99
C VAL A 234 6.84 -13.35 -15.42
N LEU A 235 7.41 -14.23 -14.60
CA LEU A 235 8.77 -14.08 -14.09
C LEU A 235 9.76 -14.54 -15.14
N ASN A 236 10.77 -13.71 -15.39
CA ASN A 236 11.94 -14.08 -16.16
C ASN A 236 12.83 -15.00 -15.32
N ARG A 237 13.57 -15.90 -15.98
CA ARG A 237 14.67 -16.61 -15.32
C ARG A 237 15.72 -15.59 -14.92
N GLY A 238 16.00 -15.48 -13.62
CA GLY A 238 16.84 -14.41 -13.09
C GLY A 238 16.00 -13.20 -12.69
N TRP A 239 16.49 -11.98 -12.93
CA TRP A 239 15.84 -10.75 -12.45
C TRP A 239 14.63 -10.34 -13.28
N THR A 240 13.49 -10.17 -12.60
CA THR A 240 12.25 -9.59 -13.12
C THR A 240 11.97 -8.28 -12.39
N PHE A 241 11.63 -7.23 -13.11
CA PHE A 241 11.19 -5.96 -12.53
C PHE A 241 9.70 -6.09 -12.21
N LEU A 242 9.31 -5.82 -10.97
CA LEU A 242 7.96 -6.06 -10.47
C LEU A 242 7.32 -4.78 -9.94
N PRO A 243 6.06 -4.49 -10.32
CA PRO A 243 5.30 -3.42 -9.70
C PRO A 243 4.87 -3.80 -8.27
N CYS A 244 4.39 -2.82 -7.51
CA CYS A 244 3.56 -3.05 -6.35
C CYS A 244 2.11 -2.70 -6.71
N PRO A 245 1.22 -3.69 -6.92
CA PRO A 245 -0.16 -3.43 -7.34
C PRO A 245 -1.09 -3.03 -6.18
N TYR A 246 -0.60 -3.03 -4.94
CA TYR A 246 -1.41 -2.83 -3.74
C TYR A 246 -1.64 -1.35 -3.45
N GLN A 247 -2.81 -1.03 -2.86
CA GLN A 247 -3.17 0.34 -2.46
C GLN A 247 -2.67 0.72 -1.06
N ILE A 248 -2.21 -0.26 -0.29
CA ILE A 248 -1.67 -0.10 1.07
C ILE A 248 -0.37 -0.90 1.18
N SER A 249 0.40 -0.64 2.23
CA SER A 249 1.55 -1.48 2.61
C SER A 249 1.09 -2.90 2.87
N VAL A 250 1.78 -3.88 2.28
CA VAL A 250 1.48 -5.31 2.44
C VAL A 250 2.73 -6.05 2.90
N PRO A 251 2.66 -6.96 3.90
CA PRO A 251 3.80 -7.79 4.27
C PRO A 251 4.35 -8.60 3.09
N LEU A 252 5.66 -8.68 2.92
CA LEU A 252 6.31 -9.41 1.81
C LEU A 252 5.84 -10.87 1.74
N ALA A 253 5.64 -11.51 2.91
CA ALA A 253 5.20 -12.89 3.01
C ALA A 253 3.84 -13.18 2.34
N SER A 254 2.93 -12.21 2.34
CA SER A 254 1.60 -12.34 1.72
C SER A 254 1.45 -11.51 0.43
N GLY A 255 2.31 -10.52 0.22
CA GLY A 255 2.29 -9.63 -0.95
C GLY A 255 3.18 -10.07 -2.11
N ALA A 256 4.18 -10.91 -1.87
CA ALA A 256 4.98 -11.47 -2.96
C ALA A 256 4.08 -12.28 -3.91
N PRO A 257 4.35 -12.28 -5.23
CA PRO A 257 3.59 -13.10 -6.18
C PRO A 257 3.53 -14.56 -5.73
N THR A 258 2.36 -15.19 -5.83
CA THR A 258 2.24 -16.63 -5.65
C THR A 258 3.07 -17.33 -6.73
N PHE A 259 4.13 -18.00 -6.30
CA PHE A 259 5.10 -18.69 -7.13
C PHE A 259 5.77 -19.78 -6.28
N THR A 260 6.31 -20.82 -6.93
CA THR A 260 7.10 -21.85 -6.24
C THR A 260 8.54 -21.39 -6.07
N TYR A 261 8.82 -20.71 -4.96
CA TYR A 261 10.15 -20.21 -4.63
C TYR A 261 11.11 -21.31 -4.17
N ALA A 262 12.39 -21.13 -4.48
CA ALA A 262 13.49 -21.96 -3.99
C ALA A 262 14.39 -21.19 -3.01
N SER A 263 15.09 -21.91 -2.14
CA SER A 263 16.11 -21.28 -1.28
C SER A 263 17.13 -20.50 -2.10
N GLY A 264 17.38 -19.25 -1.73
CA GLY A 264 18.29 -18.36 -2.44
C GLY A 264 17.64 -17.47 -3.52
N ASP A 265 16.33 -17.58 -3.74
CA ASP A 265 15.57 -16.58 -4.50
C ASP A 265 15.57 -15.24 -3.76
N GLN A 266 15.67 -14.12 -4.49
CA GLN A 266 15.90 -12.81 -3.88
C GLN A 266 14.85 -11.78 -4.29
N PHE A 267 14.31 -11.06 -3.31
CA PHE A 267 13.40 -9.94 -3.52
C PHE A 267 14.07 -8.66 -3.07
N LYS A 268 14.05 -7.61 -3.90
CA LYS A 268 14.74 -6.34 -3.63
C LYS A 268 13.86 -5.15 -3.90
N SER A 269 13.91 -4.15 -3.03
CA SER A 269 13.58 -2.77 -3.36
C SER A 269 14.87 -2.02 -3.71
N GLN A 270 14.77 -0.70 -3.90
CA GLN A 270 15.95 0.15 -4.02
C GLN A 270 16.79 0.22 -2.73
N TYR A 271 16.16 0.00 -1.58
CA TYR A 271 16.77 0.24 -0.26
C TYR A 271 17.10 -1.05 0.48
N LEU A 272 16.30 -2.10 0.27
CA LEU A 272 16.30 -3.30 1.10
C LEU A 272 16.22 -4.55 0.23
N PHE A 273 16.58 -5.69 0.82
CA PHE A 273 16.43 -7.00 0.19
C PHE A 273 15.94 -8.05 1.19
N ALA A 274 15.39 -9.13 0.65
CA ALA A 274 15.09 -10.37 1.33
C ALA A 274 15.48 -11.55 0.46
N GLU A 275 15.77 -12.68 1.10
CA GLU A 275 16.09 -13.96 0.49
C GLU A 275 15.10 -15.01 1.00
N PHE A 276 14.66 -15.89 0.10
CA PHE A 276 13.73 -16.96 0.45
C PHE A 276 14.48 -18.18 0.98
N TYR A 277 13.94 -18.81 2.02
CA TYR A 277 14.41 -20.07 2.60
C TYR A 277 13.25 -21.07 2.63
N THR A 278 13.40 -22.19 1.93
CA THR A 278 12.36 -23.23 1.88
C THR A 278 11.97 -23.71 3.28
N GLY A 279 10.67 -23.74 3.56
CA GLY A 279 10.11 -24.12 4.87
C GLY A 279 10.04 -22.98 5.88
N PHE A 280 10.70 -21.84 5.65
CA PHE A 280 10.70 -20.70 6.57
C PHE A 280 10.16 -19.39 5.97
N GLY A 281 10.31 -19.18 4.65
CA GLY A 281 9.82 -17.98 3.96
C GLY A 281 10.92 -16.94 3.71
N TRP A 282 10.53 -15.66 3.65
CA TRP A 282 11.42 -14.54 3.33
C TRP A 282 12.18 -14.01 4.55
N PHE A 283 13.49 -13.81 4.42
CA PHE A 283 14.37 -13.24 5.44
C PHE A 283 15.18 -12.08 4.89
N GLY A 284 15.25 -10.97 5.62
CA GLY A 284 16.09 -9.84 5.28
C GLY A 284 15.53 -8.53 5.82
N GLY A 285 15.99 -7.41 5.26
CA GLY A 285 15.49 -6.09 5.61
C GLY A 285 14.18 -5.73 4.91
N LEU A 286 13.90 -6.34 3.74
CA LEU A 286 12.65 -6.07 3.02
C LEU A 286 11.50 -6.89 3.62
N MET A 287 10.65 -6.25 4.40
CA MET A 287 9.55 -6.91 5.12
C MET A 287 8.16 -6.60 4.56
N SER A 288 8.03 -5.56 3.73
CA SER A 288 6.77 -5.13 3.14
C SER A 288 6.95 -4.63 1.70
N LEU A 289 5.86 -4.67 0.94
CA LEU A 289 5.68 -4.02 -0.34
C LEU A 289 4.86 -2.75 -0.13
N GLU A 290 5.52 -1.61 -0.33
CA GLU A 290 4.93 -0.28 -0.25
C GLU A 290 4.40 0.17 -1.64
N PRO A 291 3.19 0.75 -1.71
CA PRO A 291 2.68 1.38 -2.92
C PRO A 291 3.63 2.45 -3.45
N GLY A 292 3.78 2.53 -4.77
CA GLY A 292 4.59 3.55 -5.43
C GLY A 292 6.06 3.18 -5.58
N LEU A 293 6.55 2.21 -4.81
CA LEU A 293 7.90 1.66 -4.99
C LEU A 293 7.93 0.59 -6.08
N GLY A 294 9.11 0.44 -6.68
CA GLY A 294 9.42 -0.64 -7.62
C GLY A 294 10.29 -1.74 -6.98
N TYR A 295 10.13 -2.98 -7.45
CA TYR A 295 10.85 -4.13 -6.92
C TYR A 295 11.55 -4.94 -8.00
N LYS A 296 12.49 -5.79 -7.58
CA LYS A 296 13.12 -6.80 -8.43
C LYS A 296 13.09 -8.15 -7.73
N LEU A 297 12.64 -9.17 -8.45
CA LEU A 297 12.63 -10.56 -7.99
C LEU A 297 13.59 -11.37 -8.85
N ARG A 298 14.52 -12.07 -8.21
CA ARG A 298 15.35 -13.11 -8.81
C ARG A 298 14.79 -14.46 -8.42
N ALA A 299 14.23 -15.18 -9.39
CA ALA A 299 13.67 -16.51 -9.17
C ALA A 299 13.85 -17.41 -10.40
N ALA A 300 13.39 -18.65 -10.29
CA ALA A 300 13.05 -19.45 -11.46
C ALA A 300 11.99 -18.70 -12.30
N GLY A 301 12.13 -18.75 -13.62
CA GLY A 301 11.15 -18.11 -14.51
C GLY A 301 9.86 -18.93 -14.58
N GLY A 302 8.73 -18.26 -14.79
CA GLY A 302 7.42 -18.92 -14.88
C GLY A 302 6.24 -17.99 -14.56
N PRO A 303 5.00 -18.48 -14.70
CA PRO A 303 3.83 -17.72 -14.33
C PRO A 303 3.78 -17.51 -12.80
N ALA A 304 3.40 -16.31 -12.38
CA ALA A 304 3.15 -15.97 -10.98
C ALA A 304 1.94 -15.03 -10.88
N THR A 305 1.38 -14.91 -9.68
CA THR A 305 0.16 -14.10 -9.48
C THR A 305 0.26 -13.25 -8.23
N PHE A 306 0.11 -11.93 -8.37
CA PHE A 306 -0.22 -11.09 -7.23
C PHE A 306 -1.67 -11.37 -6.82
N GLN A 307 -1.88 -11.82 -5.58
CA GLN A 307 -3.22 -12.12 -5.08
C GLN A 307 -3.96 -10.84 -4.70
N SER A 308 -5.29 -10.89 -4.73
CA SER A 308 -6.09 -9.90 -4.02
C SER A 308 -5.78 -9.99 -2.53
N GLN A 309 -5.66 -8.83 -1.87
CA GLN A 309 -5.59 -8.81 -0.42
C GLN A 309 -6.94 -9.28 0.10
N GLN A 310 -7.00 -10.45 0.73
CA GLN A 310 -8.07 -10.74 1.67
C GLN A 310 -7.89 -9.78 2.84
N LEU A 311 -8.67 -8.71 2.88
CA LEU A 311 -8.93 -8.05 4.14
C LEU A 311 -9.55 -9.13 5.03
N LEU A 312 -8.77 -9.67 5.96
CA LEU A 312 -9.31 -10.40 7.10
C LEU A 312 -10.17 -9.37 7.85
N LEU A 313 -11.46 -9.38 7.53
CA LEU A 313 -12.51 -8.62 8.22
C LEU A 313 -12.73 -9.19 9.62
#